data_AF-A0A6A4HLA8-F1
#
_entry.id   AF-A0A6A4HLA8-F1
#
_cell.length_a   1.000
_cell.length_b   1.000
_cell.length_c   1.000
_cell.angle_alpha   90.00
_cell.angle_beta   90.00
_cell.angle_gamma   90.00
#
_symmetry.space_group_name_H-M   'P 1'
#
loop_
_entity.id
_entity.type
_entity.pdbx_description
1 polymer ?
#
loop_
_entity_poly.entity_id
_entity_poly.type
_entity_poly.pdbx_seq_one_letter_code
_entity_poly.pdbx_strand_id
1 'polypeptide(L)'
;MLHQLHSHLVHHVLNHHQGQYTHYDTTTQRQYVPQYAPSYENPLSASHNGPLVATGNWTQDLVHLAKMAELKKHALTLQLHTAHILSAHASLEQKGKSIQDVKEQRNKLESERVRLLNSLRQVNEDRDETDLLAGDLERECSNLRTQILSLLEGDYASAKTDVDRLCAELGHHPLPLLQSMLDEKAAGVAPTSAKRPRGRPKGSKNTKRSR
;
A
#
# COMPACT_ATOMS: atom_id res chain seq x y z
N MET A 1 3.46 -8.84 -43.05
CA MET A 1 4.79 -8.22 -42.91
C MET A 1 4.86 -7.02 -41.95
N LEU A 2 3.75 -6.54 -41.36
CA LEU A 2 3.80 -5.45 -40.36
C LEU A 2 3.86 -5.91 -38.89
N HIS A 3 3.62 -7.21 -38.62
CA HIS A 3 3.70 -7.76 -37.26
C HIS A 3 5.10 -8.28 -36.88
N GLN A 4 6.03 -8.44 -37.84
CA GLN A 4 7.38 -8.93 -37.56
C GLN A 4 8.31 -7.83 -37.01
N LEU A 5 8.01 -6.55 -37.28
CA LEU A 5 8.84 -5.42 -36.86
C LEU A 5 8.56 -4.95 -35.42
N HIS A 6 7.42 -5.32 -34.84
CA HIS A 6 7.09 -4.95 -33.45
C HIS A 6 7.70 -5.89 -32.40
N SER A 7 8.08 -7.12 -32.77
CA SER A 7 8.70 -8.08 -31.85
C SER A 7 10.19 -7.78 -31.61
N HIS A 8 10.90 -7.22 -32.61
CA HIS A 8 12.32 -6.90 -32.47
C HIS A 8 12.61 -5.64 -31.66
N LEU A 9 11.63 -4.74 -31.45
CA LEU A 9 11.85 -3.53 -30.66
C LEU A 9 11.69 -3.76 -29.15
N VAL A 10 11.00 -4.83 -28.72
CA VAL A 10 10.75 -5.11 -27.30
C VAL A 10 11.90 -5.89 -26.65
N HIS A 11 12.66 -6.68 -27.41
CA HIS A 11 13.80 -7.44 -26.86
C HIS A 11 15.09 -6.63 -26.73
N HIS A 12 15.20 -5.43 -27.34
CA HIS A 12 16.42 -4.64 -27.29
C HIS A 12 16.51 -3.65 -26.12
N VAL A 13 15.42 -3.47 -25.36
CA VAL A 13 15.36 -2.51 -24.24
C VAL A 13 15.66 -3.16 -22.89
N LEU A 14 15.74 -4.50 -22.80
CA LEU A 14 15.89 -5.21 -21.53
C LEU A 14 17.31 -5.65 -21.15
N ASN A 15 18.34 -5.35 -21.94
CA ASN A 15 19.66 -5.97 -21.73
C ASN A 15 20.86 -5.01 -21.83
N HIS A 16 20.75 -3.84 -21.22
CA HIS A 16 21.91 -2.95 -21.07
C HIS A 16 21.90 -2.15 -19.77
N HIS A 17 21.93 -2.85 -18.63
CA HIS A 17 22.44 -2.29 -17.38
C HIS A 17 23.39 -3.30 -16.76
N GLN A 18 24.54 -3.46 -17.41
CA GLN A 18 25.73 -4.00 -16.79
C GLN A 18 26.08 -3.04 -15.65
N GLY A 19 25.93 -3.52 -14.41
CA GLY A 19 26.30 -2.78 -13.21
C GLY A 19 27.79 -2.52 -13.21
N GLN A 20 28.19 -1.32 -13.63
CA GLN A 20 29.40 -0.69 -13.13
C GLN A 20 28.98 0.22 -11.98
N TYR A 21 28.99 -0.36 -10.78
CA TYR A 21 29.07 0.42 -9.55
C TYR A 21 30.43 1.12 -9.57
N THR A 22 30.46 2.35 -10.08
CA THR A 22 31.53 3.27 -9.73
C THR A 22 31.27 3.68 -8.29
N HIS A 23 32.02 3.07 -7.40
CA HIS A 23 32.17 3.47 -6.01
C HIS A 23 32.82 4.85 -6.02
N TYR A 24 32.02 5.93 -6.05
CA TYR A 24 32.55 7.25 -5.69
C TYR A 24 32.67 7.28 -4.18
N ASP A 25 33.93 7.25 -3.75
CA ASP A 25 34.36 7.46 -2.39
C ASP A 25 33.62 8.67 -1.81
N THR A 26 32.94 8.42 -0.68
CA THR A 26 32.34 9.46 0.15
C THR A 26 33.48 10.22 0.80
N THR A 27 34.11 11.12 0.04
CA THR A 27 35.02 12.10 0.61
C THR A 27 34.16 13.12 1.31
N THR A 28 34.00 12.91 2.62
CA THR A 28 33.70 13.96 3.60
C THR A 28 34.74 15.07 3.43
N GLN A 29 34.50 15.98 2.47
CA GLN A 29 35.19 17.26 2.45
C GLN A 29 34.54 18.12 3.51
N ARG A 30 35.10 17.97 4.72
CA ARG A 30 35.27 19.07 5.66
C ARG A 30 35.51 20.36 4.88
N GLN A 31 34.51 21.24 4.89
CA GLN A 31 34.64 22.64 5.27
C GLN A 31 36.06 23.21 5.06
N TYR A 32 36.51 23.29 3.81
CA TYR A 32 37.60 24.19 3.44
C TYR A 32 36.95 25.55 3.20
N VAL A 33 36.75 26.29 4.29
CA VAL A 33 36.75 27.74 4.22
C VAL A 33 38.19 28.11 3.89
N PRO A 34 38.50 28.73 2.73
CA PRO A 34 39.81 29.32 2.54
C PRO A 34 39.89 30.50 3.52
N GLN A 35 40.44 30.25 4.70
CA GLN A 35 40.85 31.28 5.62
C GLN A 35 42.09 31.94 5.00
N TYR A 36 41.88 32.77 3.99
CA TYR A 36 42.85 33.81 3.64
C TYR A 36 42.80 34.80 4.79
N ALA A 37 43.56 34.53 5.84
CA ALA A 37 44.00 35.56 6.75
C ALA A 37 44.70 36.62 5.89
N PRO A 38 44.24 37.89 5.87
CA PRO A 38 45.08 38.94 5.37
C PRO A 38 46.19 39.07 6.41
N SER A 39 47.40 38.62 6.09
CA SER A 39 48.58 39.16 6.72
C SER A 39 48.63 40.63 6.31
N TYR A 40 48.00 41.48 7.12
CA TYR A 40 48.32 42.90 7.18
C TYR A 40 49.76 42.98 7.72
N GLU A 41 50.73 42.82 6.82
CA GLU A 41 52.04 43.39 7.05
C GLU A 41 51.83 44.89 7.21
N ASN A 42 51.98 45.33 8.45
CA ASN A 42 51.95 46.72 8.85
C ASN A 42 53.28 47.32 8.34
N PRO A 43 53.31 48.16 7.29
CA PRO A 43 54.55 48.83 6.93
C PRO A 43 54.83 49.82 8.05
N LEU A 44 55.91 49.57 8.79
CA LEU A 44 56.46 50.48 9.78
C LEU A 44 56.50 51.90 9.22
N SER A 45 55.89 52.81 9.98
CA SER A 45 55.84 54.25 9.74
C SER A 45 57.23 54.83 9.49
N ALA A 46 57.60 55.00 8.23
CA ALA A 46 58.68 55.87 7.83
C ALA A 46 58.11 57.28 7.64
N SER A 47 58.20 58.10 8.69
CA SER A 47 57.93 59.53 8.64
C SER A 47 58.79 60.19 7.54
N HIS A 48 58.19 60.51 6.40
CA HIS A 48 58.81 61.27 5.31
C HIS A 48 58.12 62.63 5.20
N ASN A 49 58.64 63.61 5.94
CA ASN A 49 58.37 65.03 5.71
C ASN A 49 59.32 65.55 4.63
N GLY A 50 59.04 65.20 3.37
CA GLY A 50 59.69 65.73 2.18
C GLY A 50 58.71 65.71 1.00
N PRO A 51 58.87 66.55 -0.04
CA PRO A 51 57.95 66.59 -1.16
C PRO A 51 57.87 65.21 -1.82
N LEU A 52 56.71 64.56 -1.74
CA LEU A 52 56.42 63.29 -2.39
C LEU A 52 56.42 63.48 -3.91
N VAL A 53 57.61 63.51 -4.50
CA VAL A 53 57.78 63.22 -5.92
C VAL A 53 57.54 61.73 -6.06
N ALA A 54 56.46 61.35 -6.75
CA ALA A 54 56.13 59.97 -7.03
C ALA A 54 57.19 59.35 -7.95
N THR A 55 58.31 58.92 -7.39
CA THR A 55 59.30 58.07 -8.07
C THR A 55 58.79 56.62 -8.02
N GLY A 56 57.76 56.35 -8.82
CA GLY A 56 57.14 55.03 -8.97
C GLY A 56 56.13 55.04 -10.11
N ASN A 57 56.04 53.94 -10.86
CA ASN A 57 55.21 53.83 -12.06
C ASN A 57 53.73 53.61 -11.69
N TRP A 58 53.12 54.55 -10.96
CA TRP A 58 51.78 54.48 -10.37
C TRP A 58 50.68 54.07 -11.35
N THR A 59 50.85 54.41 -12.63
CA THR A 59 49.94 54.02 -13.71
C THR A 59 49.90 52.50 -13.89
N GLN A 60 51.04 51.80 -13.74
CA GLN A 60 51.10 50.34 -13.80
C GLN A 60 50.42 49.70 -12.58
N ASP A 61 50.63 50.26 -11.38
CA ASP A 61 49.99 49.77 -10.15
C ASP A 61 48.47 49.92 -10.21
N LEU A 62 47.97 51.04 -10.74
CA LEU A 62 46.53 51.26 -10.94
C LEU A 62 45.94 50.25 -11.93
N VAL A 63 46.61 50.00 -13.06
CA VAL A 63 46.17 48.99 -14.03
C VAL A 63 46.20 47.58 -13.43
N HIS A 64 47.20 47.25 -12.61
CA HIS A 64 47.28 45.98 -11.91
C HIS A 64 46.12 45.83 -10.91
N LEU A 65 45.85 46.86 -10.11
CA LEU A 65 44.74 46.88 -9.15
C LEU A 65 43.39 46.70 -9.86
N ALA A 66 43.17 47.38 -10.99
CA ALA A 66 41.95 47.24 -11.78
C ALA A 66 41.78 45.80 -12.32
N LYS A 67 42.84 45.21 -12.87
CA LYS A 67 42.83 43.80 -13.33
C LYS A 67 42.55 42.84 -12.17
N MET A 68 43.14 43.09 -11.00
CA MET A 68 42.91 42.29 -9.80
C MET A 68 41.48 42.40 -9.30
N ALA A 69 40.88 43.60 -9.34
CA ALA A 69 39.48 43.81 -8.98
C ALA A 69 38.53 43.09 -9.94
N GLU A 70 38.77 43.16 -11.25
CA GLU A 70 37.97 42.44 -12.25
C GLU A 70 38.10 40.92 -12.09
N LEU A 71 39.31 40.41 -11.84
CA LEU A 71 39.53 38.99 -11.55
C LEU A 71 38.74 38.54 -10.30
N LYS A 72 38.78 39.32 -9.22
CA LYS A 72 38.02 39.03 -7.98
C LYS A 72 36.52 39.04 -8.22
N LYS A 73 36.01 39.96 -9.04
CA LYS A 73 34.60 39.99 -9.44
C LYS A 73 34.20 38.71 -10.18
N HIS A 74 34.98 38.29 -11.18
CA HIS A 74 34.71 37.04 -11.90
C HIS A 74 34.79 35.81 -10.99
N ALA A 75 35.77 35.75 -10.10
CA ALA A 75 35.91 34.67 -9.13
C ALA A 75 34.68 34.58 -8.21
N LEU A 76 34.19 35.71 -7.72
CA LEU A 76 32.97 35.77 -6.90
C LEU A 76 31.74 35.31 -7.67
N THR A 77 31.56 35.76 -8.92
CA THR A 77 30.46 35.30 -9.79
C THR A 77 30.51 33.78 -9.99
N LEU A 78 31.70 33.22 -10.22
CA LEU A 78 31.87 31.78 -10.33
C LEU A 78 31.52 31.05 -9.04
N GLN A 79 31.95 31.56 -7.88
CA GLN A 79 31.61 31.00 -6.57
C GLN A 79 30.09 31.00 -6.33
N LEU A 80 29.40 32.08 -6.68
CA LEU A 80 27.95 32.18 -6.56
C LEU A 80 27.23 31.15 -7.45
N HIS A 81 27.63 31.03 -8.72
CA HIS A 81 27.07 30.02 -9.61
C HIS A 81 27.33 28.60 -9.11
N THR A 82 28.53 28.31 -8.62
CA THR A 82 28.85 27.01 -8.02
C THR A 82 27.94 26.71 -6.84
N ALA A 83 27.70 27.67 -5.93
CA ALA A 83 26.78 27.49 -4.82
C ALA A 83 25.34 27.19 -5.28
N HIS A 84 24.86 27.90 -6.30
CA HIS A 84 23.53 27.63 -6.88
C HIS A 84 23.44 26.23 -7.50
N ILE A 85 24.47 25.78 -8.23
CA ILE A 85 24.51 24.44 -8.83
C ILE A 85 24.48 23.37 -7.74
N LEU A 86 25.28 23.52 -6.68
CA LEU A 86 25.30 22.57 -5.56
C LEU A 86 23.96 22.51 -4.83
N SER A 87 23.31 23.66 -4.59
CA SER A 87 21.98 23.71 -3.97
C SER A 87 20.91 23.06 -4.83
N ALA A 88 20.94 23.30 -6.15
CA ALA A 88 20.04 22.67 -7.10
C ALA A 88 20.27 21.14 -7.15
N HIS A 89 21.53 20.69 -7.07
CA HIS A 89 21.87 19.26 -7.04
C HIS A 89 21.31 18.57 -5.80
N ALA A 90 21.54 19.13 -4.61
CA ALA A 90 20.98 18.58 -3.36
C ALA A 90 19.45 18.52 -3.40
N SER A 91 18.81 19.54 -3.97
CA SER A 91 17.36 19.58 -4.17
C SER A 91 16.87 18.50 -5.15
N LEU A 92 17.62 18.25 -6.21
CA LEU A 92 17.33 17.21 -7.20
C LEU A 92 17.41 15.81 -6.57
N GLU A 93 18.46 15.53 -5.80
CA GLU A 93 18.63 14.26 -5.08
C GLU A 93 17.50 14.02 -4.08
N GLN A 94 17.16 15.04 -3.29
CA GLN A 94 16.07 14.96 -2.33
C GLN A 94 14.74 14.65 -3.02
N LYS A 95 14.43 15.34 -4.12
CA LYS A 95 13.21 15.07 -4.92
C LYS A 95 13.25 13.68 -5.55
N GLY A 96 14.41 13.23 -6.03
CA GLY A 96 14.60 11.89 -6.57
C GLY A 96 14.26 10.80 -5.55
N LYS A 97 14.74 10.96 -4.31
CA LYS A 97 14.39 10.08 -3.19
C LYS A 97 12.88 10.11 -2.89
N SER A 98 12.28 11.29 -2.78
CA SER A 98 10.83 11.40 -2.54
C SER A 98 9.99 10.75 -3.64
N ILE A 99 10.41 10.84 -4.91
CA ILE A 99 9.75 10.16 -6.03
C ILE A 99 9.83 8.63 -5.86
N GLN A 100 11.00 8.13 -5.45
CA GLN A 100 11.19 6.70 -5.20
C GLN A 100 10.29 6.21 -4.05
N ASP A 101 10.25 6.94 -2.94
CA ASP A 101 9.39 6.60 -1.79
C ASP A 101 7.90 6.54 -2.20
N VAL A 102 7.43 7.50 -3.00
CA VAL A 102 6.04 7.51 -3.52
C VAL A 102 5.77 6.33 -4.46
N LYS A 103 6.73 5.95 -5.31
CA LYS A 103 6.59 4.78 -6.19
C LYS A 103 6.46 3.49 -5.38
N GLU A 104 7.24 3.34 -4.32
CA GLU A 104 7.18 2.17 -3.44
C GLU A 104 5.86 2.09 -2.68
N GLN A 105 5.38 3.21 -2.14
CA GLN A 105 4.06 3.30 -1.50
C GLN A 105 2.93 2.93 -2.47
N ARG A 106 2.98 3.45 -3.71
CA ARG A 106 2.02 3.10 -4.76
C ARG A 106 2.05 1.60 -5.07
N ASN A 107 3.24 1.00 -5.22
CA ASN A 107 3.36 -0.42 -5.50
C ASN A 107 2.76 -1.27 -4.38
N LYS A 108 2.99 -0.89 -3.12
CA LYS A 108 2.39 -1.55 -1.95
C LYS A 108 0.86 -1.47 -2.00
N LEU A 109 0.30 -0.30 -2.28
CA LEU A 109 -1.16 -0.13 -2.41
C LEU A 109 -1.74 -0.94 -3.57
N GLU A 110 -1.03 -1.06 -4.70
CA GLU A 110 -1.49 -1.88 -5.82
C GLU A 110 -1.49 -3.37 -5.46
N SER A 111 -0.47 -3.86 -4.74
CA SER A 111 -0.47 -5.24 -4.23
C SER A 111 -1.65 -5.52 -3.29
N GLU A 112 -1.97 -4.58 -2.40
CA GLU A 112 -3.13 -4.69 -1.51
C GLU A 112 -4.45 -4.66 -2.29
N ARG A 113 -4.57 -3.80 -3.29
CA ARG A 113 -5.73 -3.73 -4.19
C ARG A 113 -5.96 -5.07 -4.89
N VAL A 114 -4.92 -5.66 -5.46
CA VAL A 114 -4.99 -6.98 -6.11
C VAL A 114 -5.41 -8.06 -5.11
N ARG A 115 -4.82 -8.09 -3.91
CA ARG A 115 -5.19 -9.06 -2.87
C ARG A 115 -6.67 -8.95 -2.50
N LEU A 116 -7.17 -7.74 -2.27
CA LEU A 116 -8.57 -7.50 -1.91
C LEU A 116 -9.53 -7.86 -3.05
N LEU A 117 -9.17 -7.60 -4.31
CA LEU A 117 -9.98 -8.01 -5.46
C LEU A 117 -10.08 -9.54 -5.56
N ASN A 118 -8.99 -10.27 -5.28
CA ASN A 118 -9.02 -11.73 -5.23
C ASN A 118 -9.88 -12.23 -4.07
N SER A 119 -9.79 -11.63 -2.89
CA SER A 119 -10.67 -11.98 -1.75
C SER A 119 -12.14 -11.71 -2.05
N LEU A 120 -12.48 -10.59 -2.71
CA LEU A 120 -13.86 -10.29 -3.08
C LEU A 120 -14.39 -11.28 -4.11
N ARG A 121 -13.56 -11.70 -5.06
CA ARG A 121 -13.91 -12.76 -6.02
C ARG A 121 -14.28 -14.05 -5.28
N GLN A 122 -13.42 -14.51 -4.36
CA GLN A 122 -13.67 -15.73 -3.59
C GLN A 122 -14.98 -15.65 -2.82
N VAL A 123 -15.26 -14.54 -2.13
CA VAL A 123 -16.51 -14.37 -1.37
C VAL A 123 -17.73 -14.44 -2.27
N ASN A 124 -17.65 -13.91 -3.50
CA ASN A 124 -18.75 -14.03 -4.45
C ASN A 124 -18.94 -15.47 -4.93
N GLU A 125 -17.85 -16.18 -5.22
CA GLU A 125 -17.89 -17.60 -5.61
C GLU A 125 -18.50 -18.47 -4.48
N ASP A 126 -18.04 -18.29 -3.23
CA ASP A 126 -18.56 -19.01 -2.06
C ASP A 126 -20.05 -18.71 -1.82
N ARG A 127 -20.48 -17.46 -2.05
CA ARG A 127 -21.89 -17.07 -1.95
C ARG A 127 -22.71 -17.79 -3.00
N ASP A 128 -22.26 -17.77 -4.26
CA ASP A 128 -22.98 -18.41 -5.36
C ASP A 128 -23.09 -19.94 -5.14
N GLU A 129 -22.05 -20.58 -4.60
CA GLU A 129 -22.08 -21.99 -4.17
C GLU A 129 -23.10 -22.24 -3.05
N THR A 130 -23.10 -21.36 -2.03
CA THR A 130 -24.04 -21.45 -0.90
C THR A 130 -25.49 -21.28 -1.35
N ASP A 131 -25.75 -20.34 -2.26
CA ASP A 131 -27.09 -20.09 -2.81
C ASP A 131 -27.60 -21.29 -3.61
N LEU A 132 -26.72 -21.95 -4.37
CA LEU A 132 -27.02 -23.19 -5.08
C LEU A 132 -27.41 -24.32 -4.11
N LEU A 133 -26.59 -24.54 -3.08
CA LEU A 133 -26.84 -25.56 -2.07
C LEU A 133 -28.13 -25.28 -1.28
N ALA A 134 -28.38 -24.01 -0.95
CA ALA A 134 -29.62 -23.60 -0.28
C ALA A 134 -30.84 -23.92 -1.15
N GLY A 135 -30.80 -23.60 -2.45
CA GLY A 135 -31.89 -23.91 -3.38
C GLY A 135 -32.14 -25.41 -3.54
N ASP A 136 -31.10 -26.23 -3.53
CA ASP A 136 -31.23 -27.68 -3.57
C ASP A 136 -31.86 -28.24 -2.29
N LEU A 137 -31.40 -27.78 -1.12
CA LEU A 137 -31.99 -28.17 0.17
C LEU A 137 -33.45 -27.72 0.32
N GLU A 138 -33.80 -26.53 -0.17
CA GLU A 138 -35.19 -26.04 -0.18
C GLU A 138 -36.09 -26.93 -1.06
N ARG A 139 -35.58 -27.37 -2.21
CA ARG A 139 -36.30 -28.29 -3.10
C ARG A 139 -36.48 -29.65 -2.45
N GLU A 140 -35.43 -30.21 -1.85
CA GLU A 140 -35.51 -31.47 -1.10
C GLU A 140 -36.48 -31.39 0.07
N CYS A 141 -36.43 -30.31 0.87
CA CYS A 141 -37.39 -30.07 1.96
C CYS A 141 -38.82 -30.01 1.44
N SER A 142 -39.05 -29.33 0.31
CA SER A 142 -40.37 -29.22 -0.32
C SER A 142 -40.86 -30.58 -0.81
N ASN A 143 -39.98 -31.38 -1.41
CA ASN A 143 -40.29 -32.74 -1.86
C ASN A 143 -40.64 -33.64 -0.67
N LEU A 144 -39.86 -33.61 0.40
CA LEU A 144 -40.13 -34.39 1.61
C LEU A 144 -41.45 -33.98 2.28
N ARG A 145 -41.74 -32.67 2.37
CA ARG A 145 -43.03 -32.18 2.88
C ARG A 145 -44.20 -32.69 2.04
N THR A 146 -44.08 -32.65 0.72
CA THR A 146 -45.10 -33.16 -0.20
C THR A 146 -45.29 -34.67 -0.02
N GLN A 147 -44.19 -35.42 0.10
CA GLN A 147 -44.23 -36.86 0.31
C GLN A 147 -44.88 -37.23 1.66
N ILE A 148 -44.56 -36.49 2.73
CA ILE A 148 -45.18 -36.67 4.04
C ILE A 148 -46.69 -36.42 3.97
N LEU A 149 -47.12 -35.32 3.35
CA LEU A 149 -48.55 -35.02 3.17
C LEU A 149 -49.26 -36.11 2.38
N SER A 150 -48.67 -36.58 1.27
CA SER A 150 -49.23 -37.66 0.48
C SER A 150 -49.39 -38.97 1.26
N LEU A 151 -48.42 -39.32 2.11
CA LEU A 151 -48.51 -40.52 2.93
C LEU A 151 -49.55 -40.37 4.04
N LEU A 152 -49.60 -39.19 4.68
CA LEU A 152 -50.57 -38.88 5.74
C LEU A 152 -52.01 -38.95 5.25
N GLU A 153 -52.30 -38.42 4.06
CA GLU A 153 -53.65 -38.41 3.47
C GLU A 153 -54.04 -39.73 2.80
N GLY A 154 -53.06 -40.53 2.36
CA GLY A 154 -53.29 -41.80 1.66
C GLY A 154 -53.25 -43.03 2.57
N ASP A 155 -52.20 -43.83 2.37
CA ASP A 155 -52.08 -45.15 2.98
C ASP A 155 -52.09 -45.13 4.51
N TYR A 156 -51.48 -44.10 5.12
CA TYR A 156 -51.45 -44.00 6.58
C TYR A 156 -52.84 -43.77 7.17
N ALA A 157 -53.65 -42.87 6.60
CA ALA A 157 -55.00 -42.59 7.09
C ALA A 157 -55.90 -43.83 6.99
N SER A 158 -55.79 -44.56 5.88
CA SER A 158 -56.53 -45.82 5.66
C SER A 158 -56.15 -46.87 6.70
N ALA A 159 -54.84 -47.12 6.86
CA ALA A 159 -54.34 -48.06 7.85
C ALA A 159 -54.70 -47.67 9.29
N LYS A 160 -54.62 -46.37 9.64
CA LYS A 160 -55.01 -45.86 10.96
C LYS A 160 -56.48 -46.16 11.24
N THR A 161 -57.36 -45.92 10.27
CA THR A 161 -58.80 -46.17 10.41
C THR A 161 -59.09 -47.65 10.66
N ASP A 162 -58.38 -48.54 9.96
CA ASP A 162 -58.53 -49.98 10.14
C ASP A 162 -58.01 -50.47 11.50
N VAL A 163 -56.88 -49.93 11.98
CA VAL A 163 -56.36 -50.24 13.31
C VAL A 163 -57.31 -49.74 14.40
N ASP A 164 -57.80 -48.51 14.30
CA ASP A 164 -58.75 -47.97 15.28
C ASP A 164 -60.05 -48.78 15.33
N ARG A 165 -60.51 -49.31 14.18
CA ARG A 165 -61.66 -50.24 14.10
C ARG A 165 -61.38 -51.55 14.86
N LEU A 166 -60.22 -52.17 14.64
CA LEU A 166 -59.82 -53.39 15.36
C LEU A 166 -59.64 -53.13 16.86
N CYS A 167 -59.09 -51.98 17.24
CA CYS A 167 -59.01 -51.58 18.64
C CYS A 167 -60.41 -51.51 19.27
N ALA A 168 -61.39 -50.93 18.59
CA ALA A 168 -62.77 -50.87 19.06
C ALA A 168 -63.40 -52.26 19.21
N GLU A 169 -63.16 -53.18 18.25
CA GLU A 169 -63.66 -54.56 18.31
C GLU A 169 -63.07 -55.35 19.50
N LEU A 170 -61.82 -55.06 19.89
CA LEU A 170 -61.14 -55.69 21.03
C LEU A 170 -61.36 -54.98 22.37
N GLY A 171 -62.04 -53.82 22.38
CA GLY A 171 -62.29 -53.02 23.59
C GLY A 171 -61.12 -52.11 24.01
N HIS A 172 -60.16 -51.85 23.13
CA HIS A 172 -59.04 -50.92 23.34
C HIS A 172 -59.35 -49.50 22.86
N HIS A 173 -58.67 -48.50 23.46
CA HIS A 173 -58.78 -47.09 23.05
C HIS A 173 -58.03 -46.84 21.71
N PRO A 174 -58.51 -45.93 20.84
CA PRO A 174 -57.83 -45.58 19.58
C PRO A 174 -56.41 -45.04 19.79
N LEU A 175 -55.57 -45.21 18.77
CA LEU A 175 -54.16 -44.85 18.83
C LEU A 175 -53.94 -43.32 18.84
N PRO A 176 -52.86 -42.85 19.51
CA PRO A 176 -52.49 -41.44 19.52
C PRO A 176 -52.14 -40.92 18.11
N LEU A 177 -52.29 -39.61 17.91
CA LEU A 177 -52.00 -38.96 16.62
C LEU A 177 -50.50 -38.99 16.30
N LEU A 178 -50.17 -39.29 15.05
CA LEU A 178 -48.78 -39.29 14.56
C LEU A 178 -48.07 -37.95 14.80
N GLN A 179 -48.79 -36.84 14.71
CA GLN A 179 -48.26 -35.50 14.99
C GLN A 179 -47.70 -35.40 16.43
N SER A 180 -48.39 -35.96 17.42
CA SER A 180 -47.95 -35.96 18.81
C SER A 180 -46.63 -36.71 19.00
N MET A 181 -46.43 -37.80 18.24
CA MET A 181 -45.18 -38.57 18.27
C MET A 181 -44.04 -37.86 17.55
N LEU A 182 -44.33 -37.12 16.48
CA LEU A 182 -43.34 -36.33 15.74
C LEU A 182 -42.86 -35.12 16.54
N ASP A 183 -43.76 -34.43 17.24
CA ASP A 183 -43.43 -33.25 18.05
C ASP A 183 -42.51 -33.62 19.23
N GLU A 184 -42.76 -34.76 19.88
CA GLU A 184 -41.90 -35.29 20.94
C GLU A 184 -40.49 -35.62 20.42
N LYS A 185 -40.40 -36.17 19.20
CA LYS A 185 -39.13 -36.49 18.55
C LYS A 185 -38.37 -35.23 18.08
N ALA A 186 -39.08 -34.21 17.59
CA ALA A 186 -38.50 -32.94 17.17
C ALA A 186 -37.91 -32.15 18.34
N ALA A 187 -38.53 -32.22 19.52
CA ALA A 187 -38.05 -31.58 20.74
C ALA A 187 -36.66 -32.10 21.20
N GLY A 188 -36.27 -33.31 20.80
CA GLY A 188 -34.95 -33.89 21.12
C GLY A 188 -33.78 -33.42 20.24
N VAL A 189 -34.02 -32.70 19.14
CA VAL A 189 -33.01 -32.35 18.11
C VAL A 189 -32.71 -30.85 18.07
N ALA A 190 -32.78 -30.15 19.20
CA ALA A 190 -32.42 -28.72 19.25
C ALA A 190 -30.91 -28.53 18.95
N PRO A 191 -30.52 -27.67 17.98
CA PRO A 191 -29.15 -27.61 17.48
C PRO A 191 -28.21 -26.82 18.39
N THR A 192 -27.21 -27.50 18.96
CA THR A 192 -26.07 -26.92 19.66
C THR A 192 -24.99 -26.43 18.67
N SER A 193 -25.28 -25.47 17.80
CA SER A 193 -24.23 -24.93 16.90
C SER A 193 -24.56 -23.56 16.32
N ALA A 194 -24.65 -22.54 17.18
CA ALA A 194 -24.64 -21.15 16.73
C ALA A 194 -23.59 -20.32 17.50
N LYS A 195 -22.31 -20.68 17.37
CA LYS A 195 -21.22 -19.72 17.63
C LYS A 195 -21.21 -18.71 16.48
N ARG A 196 -22.00 -17.64 16.65
CA ARG A 196 -21.97 -16.47 15.77
C ARG A 196 -20.52 -15.95 15.62
N PRO A 197 -20.03 -15.66 14.40
CA PRO A 197 -18.75 -15.00 14.24
C PRO A 197 -18.84 -13.62 14.90
N ARG A 198 -18.00 -13.36 15.91
CA ARG A 198 -17.83 -12.05 16.53
C ARG A 198 -17.09 -11.12 15.57
N GLY A 199 -17.77 -10.71 14.51
CA GLY A 199 -17.34 -9.62 13.63
C GLY A 199 -17.73 -8.28 14.25
N ARG A 200 -16.87 -7.74 15.12
CA ARG A 200 -16.80 -6.28 15.33
C ARG A 200 -15.40 -5.88 15.80
N PRO A 201 -14.54 -5.35 14.92
CA PRO A 201 -13.37 -4.62 15.36
C PRO A 201 -13.86 -3.40 16.15
N LYS A 202 -13.49 -3.30 17.43
CA LYS A 202 -13.70 -2.10 18.23
C LYS A 202 -12.92 -0.97 17.57
N GLY A 203 -13.67 0.00 17.04
CA GLY A 203 -13.12 1.21 16.44
C GLY A 203 -12.12 1.91 17.35
N SER A 204 -11.02 2.31 16.72
CA SER A 204 -10.36 3.62 16.83
C SER A 204 -10.53 4.36 18.15
N LYS A 205 -9.46 4.39 18.96
CA LYS A 205 -9.19 5.53 19.83
C LYS A 205 -8.02 6.31 19.25
N ASN A 206 -8.39 7.45 18.71
CA ASN A 206 -7.54 8.55 18.30
C ASN A 206 -6.70 9.07 19.47
N THR A 207 -5.51 9.57 19.12
CA THR A 207 -4.84 10.74 19.72
C THR A 207 -4.30 10.60 21.15
N LYS A 208 -2.96 10.59 21.26
CA LYS A 208 -2.21 11.65 21.95
C LYS A 208 -0.82 11.78 21.35
N ARG A 209 -0.57 12.92 20.68
CA ARG A 209 0.77 13.48 20.47
C ARG A 209 1.42 13.64 21.84
N SER A 210 2.60 13.06 22.03
CA SER A 210 3.50 13.52 23.08
C SER A 210 4.41 14.57 22.47
N ARG A 211 4.60 15.65 23.24
CA ARG A 211 5.47 16.79 22.95
C ARG A 211 6.93 16.36 22.81
#